data_AF-A0A091QLC9-F1
#
_entry.id   AF-A0A091QLC9-F1
#
_cell.length_a   1.000
_cell.length_b   1.000
_cell.length_c   1.000
_cell.angle_alpha   90.00
_cell.angle_beta   90.00
_cell.angle_gamma   90.00
#
_symmetry.space_group_name_H-M   'P 1'
#
loop_
_entity.id
_entity.type
_entity.pdbx_description
1 polymer ?
#
loop_
_entity_poly.entity_id
_entity_poly.type
_entity_poly.pdbx_seq_one_letter_code
_entity_poly.pdbx_strand_id
1 'polypeptide(L)'
;RAAVAVGGCLFVFSCILILVGALRFPWRFPAWLLLECTLDIVIAIGMVPALYYFFHFLQGVYNSSVCKEREQLYQSKGYQGFGCRLHGAEIAAGLWGSVAVVAQLLSAGLAARAYGTVRRLEQKPVQV
;
A
#
# COMPACT_ATOMS: atom_id res chain seq x y z
N ARG A 1 10.78 -15.94 -1.47
CA ARG A 1 10.50 -16.09 -2.92
C ARG A 1 9.02 -15.85 -3.24
N ALA A 2 8.09 -16.56 -2.59
CA ALA A 2 6.64 -16.35 -2.79
C ALA A 2 6.17 -14.90 -2.52
N ALA A 3 6.60 -14.29 -1.41
CA ALA A 3 6.19 -12.92 -1.07
C ALA A 3 6.60 -11.86 -2.11
N VAL A 4 7.80 -11.99 -2.70
CA VAL A 4 8.28 -11.07 -3.75
C VAL A 4 7.51 -11.25 -5.05
N ALA A 5 7.20 -12.50 -5.42
CA ALA A 5 6.39 -12.80 -6.60
C ALA A 5 4.96 -12.27 -6.45
N VAL A 6 4.32 -12.52 -5.30
CA VAL A 6 2.96 -12.04 -5.00
C VAL A 6 2.93 -10.51 -4.96
N GLY A 7 3.89 -9.87 -4.31
CA GLY A 7 4.01 -8.41 -4.28
C GLY A 7 4.20 -7.82 -5.68
N GLY A 8 5.02 -8.44 -6.52
CA GLY A 8 5.20 -8.03 -7.92
C GLY A 8 3.92 -8.16 -8.74
N CYS A 9 3.20 -9.28 -8.63
CA CYS A 9 1.92 -9.47 -9.32
C CYS A 9 0.87 -8.45 -8.88
N LEU A 10 0.77 -8.16 -7.57
CA LEU A 10 -0.13 -7.14 -7.04
C LEU A 10 0.23 -5.75 -7.56
N PHE A 11 1.52 -5.40 -7.62
CA PHE A 11 1.97 -4.12 -8.16
C PHE A 11 1.62 -3.95 -9.65
N VAL A 12 1.90 -4.98 -10.46
CA VAL A 12 1.53 -4.97 -11.90
C VAL A 12 0.01 -4.84 -12.07
N PHE A 13 -0.77 -5.56 -11.26
CA PHE A 13 -2.22 -5.46 -11.27
C PHE A 13 -2.71 -4.05 -10.91
N SER A 14 -2.16 -3.44 -9.84
CA SER A 14 -2.46 -2.05 -9.48
C SER A 14 -2.09 -1.06 -10.60
N CYS A 15 -0.95 -1.23 -11.27
CA CYS A 15 -0.58 -0.39 -12.41
C CYS A 15 -1.59 -0.50 -13.57
N ILE A 16 -2.08 -1.71 -13.86
CA ILE A 16 -3.11 -1.93 -14.88
C ILE A 16 -4.41 -1.22 -14.49
N LEU A 17 -4.84 -1.35 -13.24
CA LEU A 17 -6.05 -0.67 -12.75
C LEU A 17 -5.95 0.86 -12.88
N ILE A 18 -4.81 1.43 -12.49
CA ILE A 18 -4.54 2.88 -12.64
C ILE A 18 -4.59 3.28 -14.12
N LEU A 19 -3.99 2.49 -15.01
CA LEU A 19 -3.97 2.77 -16.45
C LEU A 19 -5.39 2.72 -17.06
N VAL A 20 -6.20 1.74 -16.65
CA VAL A 20 -7.61 1.60 -17.06
C VAL A 20 -8.46 2.77 -16.55
N GLY A 21 -8.25 3.19 -15.30
CA GLY A 21 -8.90 4.38 -14.72
C GLY A 21 -8.52 5.67 -15.46
N ALA A 22 -7.23 5.87 -15.74
CA ALA A 22 -6.72 7.02 -16.49
C ALA A 22 -7.29 7.10 -17.92
N LEU A 23 -7.47 5.95 -18.58
CA LEU A 23 -8.05 5.85 -19.93
C LEU A 23 -9.57 6.06 -19.97
N ARG A 24 -10.20 6.47 -18.86
CA ARG A 24 -11.63 6.82 -18.80
C ARG A 24 -12.54 5.70 -19.34
N PHE A 25 -12.12 4.43 -19.20
CA PHE A 25 -12.98 3.27 -19.45
C PHE A 25 -14.15 3.05 -18.45
N PRO A 26 -14.23 3.65 -17.24
CA PRO A 26 -15.27 3.28 -16.26
C PRO A 26 -16.67 3.80 -16.62
N TRP A 27 -16.82 4.69 -17.61
CA TRP A 27 -18.14 5.18 -18.03
C TRP A 27 -19.02 4.10 -18.70
N ARG A 28 -18.43 2.99 -19.18
CA ARG A 28 -19.18 1.90 -19.81
C ARG A 28 -19.59 0.78 -18.84
N PHE A 29 -18.99 0.68 -17.65
CA PHE A 29 -19.25 -0.41 -16.71
C PHE A 29 -19.26 0.07 -15.25
N PRO A 30 -20.43 0.45 -14.70
CA PRO A 30 -20.53 0.94 -13.32
C PRO A 30 -20.11 -0.11 -12.27
N ALA A 31 -20.13 -1.40 -12.59
CA ALA A 31 -19.64 -2.47 -11.73
C ALA A 31 -18.12 -2.41 -11.47
N TRP A 32 -17.34 -1.82 -12.40
CA TRP A 32 -15.89 -1.66 -12.24
C TRP A 32 -15.53 -0.73 -11.08
N LEU A 33 -16.29 0.35 -10.89
CA LEU A 33 -16.10 1.30 -9.79
C LEU A 33 -16.30 0.66 -8.41
N LEU A 34 -17.20 -0.34 -8.30
CA LEU A 34 -17.39 -1.10 -7.06
C LEU A 34 -16.22 -2.03 -6.78
N LEU A 35 -15.68 -2.68 -7.81
CA LEU A 35 -14.49 -3.52 -7.69
C LEU A 35 -13.28 -2.70 -7.23
N GLU A 36 -13.03 -1.55 -7.88
CA GLU A 36 -11.96 -0.62 -7.52
C GLU A 36 -12.09 -0.17 -6.06
N CYS A 37 -13.26 0.31 -5.65
CA CYS A 37 -13.53 0.71 -4.27
C CYS A 37 -13.29 -0.43 -3.26
N THR A 38 -13.72 -1.65 -3.58
CA THR A 38 -13.55 -2.81 -2.68
C THR A 38 -12.07 -3.16 -2.54
N LEU A 39 -11.34 -3.20 -3.65
CA LEU A 39 -9.90 -3.48 -3.66
C LEU A 39 -9.13 -2.42 -2.87
N ASP A 40 -9.49 -1.16 -3.05
CA ASP A 40 -8.87 -0.04 -2.36
C ASP A 40 -9.01 -0.13 -0.84
N ILE A 41 -10.20 -0.47 -0.36
CA ILE A 41 -10.47 -0.67 1.07
C ILE A 41 -9.69 -1.89 1.60
N VAL A 42 -9.68 -3.00 0.87
CA VAL A 42 -8.96 -4.21 1.28
C VAL A 42 -7.45 -3.95 1.38
N ILE A 43 -6.88 -3.24 0.41
CA ILE A 43 -5.46 -2.86 0.43
C ILE A 43 -5.18 -1.93 1.61
N ALA A 44 -5.99 -0.90 1.83
CA ALA A 44 -5.81 0.03 2.95
C ALA A 44 -5.84 -0.70 4.31
N ILE A 45 -6.84 -1.57 4.52
CA ILE A 45 -6.99 -2.35 5.75
C ILE A 45 -5.86 -3.36 5.92
N GLY A 46 -5.40 -4.00 4.84
CA GLY A 46 -4.31 -4.98 4.89
C GLY A 46 -2.93 -4.36 5.13
N MET A 47 -2.69 -3.15 4.62
CA MET A 47 -1.40 -2.46 4.75
C MET A 47 -1.11 -1.99 6.17
N VAL A 48 -2.14 -1.58 6.94
CA VAL A 48 -1.97 -1.15 8.34
C VAL A 48 -1.37 -2.24 9.25
N PRO A 49 -1.96 -3.44 9.39
CA PRO A 49 -1.37 -4.51 10.18
C PRO A 49 -0.05 -5.01 9.59
N ALA A 50 0.11 -5.01 8.26
CA ALA A 50 1.37 -5.39 7.63
C ALA A 50 2.52 -4.46 8.06
N LEU A 51 2.31 -3.14 8.05
CA LEU A 51 3.28 -2.17 8.55
C LEU A 51 3.54 -2.36 10.05
N TYR A 52 2.50 -2.56 10.85
CA TYR A 52 2.65 -2.82 12.28
C TYR A 52 3.54 -4.02 12.56
N TYR A 53 3.24 -5.19 11.97
CA TYR A 53 4.02 -6.41 12.17
C TYR A 53 5.45 -6.27 11.64
N PHE A 54 5.65 -5.58 10.51
CA PHE A 54 6.97 -5.28 9.98
C PHE A 54 7.82 -4.52 11.00
N PHE A 55 7.30 -3.42 11.55
CA PHE A 55 8.04 -2.63 12.54
C PHE A 55 8.19 -3.34 13.88
N HIS A 56 7.16 -4.05 14.34
CA HIS A 56 7.23 -4.85 15.57
C HIS A 56 8.34 -5.90 15.49
N PHE A 57 8.45 -6.61 14.37
CA PHE A 57 9.50 -7.59 14.15
C PHE A 57 10.89 -6.93 14.08
N LEU A 58 11.02 -5.83 13.33
CA LEU A 58 12.28 -5.08 13.25
C LEU A 58 12.75 -4.59 14.62
N GLN A 59 11.85 -4.03 15.43
CA GLN A 59 12.17 -3.62 16.79
C GLN A 59 12.64 -4.80 17.65
N GLY A 60 12.03 -5.98 17.51
CA GLY A 60 12.48 -7.20 18.15
C GLY A 60 13.90 -7.60 17.75
N VAL A 61 14.22 -7.53 16.45
CA VAL A 61 15.56 -7.82 15.92
C VAL A 61 16.59 -6.80 16.45
N TYR A 62 16.28 -5.50 16.38
CA TYR A 62 17.19 -4.45 16.83
C TYR A 62 17.41 -4.44 18.35
N ASN A 63 16.44 -4.90 19.15
CA ASN A 63 16.59 -5.03 20.60
C ASN A 63 17.29 -6.31 21.05
N SER A 64 17.52 -7.27 20.15
CA SER A 64 18.18 -8.54 20.48
C SER A 64 19.65 -8.35 20.89
N SER A 65 20.13 -9.22 21.77
CA SER A 65 21.55 -9.26 22.16
C SER A 65 22.46 -9.51 20.96
N VAL A 66 22.03 -10.36 20.04
CA VAL A 66 22.76 -10.70 18.80
C VAL A 66 23.03 -9.47 17.95
N CYS A 67 22.06 -8.55 17.82
CA CYS A 67 22.28 -7.32 17.09
C CYS A 67 23.37 -6.48 17.78
N LYS A 68 23.21 -6.23 19.10
CA LYS A 68 24.10 -5.35 19.86
C LYS A 68 25.55 -5.86 19.88
N GLU A 69 25.73 -7.16 20.00
CA GLU A 69 27.06 -7.79 19.96
C GLU A 69 27.72 -7.62 18.58
N ARG A 70 26.95 -7.74 17.49
CA ARG A 70 27.44 -7.47 16.13
C ARG A 70 27.81 -6.01 15.93
N GLU A 71 26.99 -5.08 16.40
CA GLU A 71 27.29 -3.65 16.34
C GLU A 71 28.62 -3.34 17.05
N GLN A 72 28.83 -3.86 18.27
CA GLN A 72 30.08 -3.70 19.00
C GLN A 72 31.28 -4.33 18.28
N LEU A 73 31.12 -5.53 17.72
CA LEU A 73 32.17 -6.22 16.97
C LEU A 73 32.55 -5.47 15.67
N TYR A 74 31.58 -4.87 14.98
CA TYR A 74 31.85 -4.06 13.79
C TYR A 74 32.53 -2.74 14.17
N GLN A 75 32.07 -2.09 15.25
CA GLN A 75 32.67 -0.86 15.77
C GLN A 75 34.12 -1.07 16.24
N SER A 76 34.44 -2.19 16.89
CA SER A 76 35.81 -2.50 17.33
C SER A 76 36.78 -2.67 16.16
N LYS A 77 36.27 -2.91 14.94
CA LYS A 77 37.03 -2.96 13.69
C LYS A 77 36.99 -1.66 12.88
N GLY A 78 36.42 -0.60 13.43
CA GLY A 78 36.32 0.72 12.80
C GLY A 78 35.23 0.84 11.72
N TYR A 79 34.36 -0.17 11.55
CA TYR A 79 33.24 -0.05 10.62
C TYR A 79 32.14 0.86 11.19
N GLN A 80 31.61 1.72 10.34
CA GLN A 80 30.48 2.62 10.64
C GLN A 80 29.26 2.21 9.82
N GLY A 81 28.05 2.39 10.38
CA GLY A 81 26.79 2.18 9.66
C GLY A 81 26.05 0.86 9.92
N PHE A 82 26.59 -0.04 10.75
CA PHE A 82 25.93 -1.30 11.15
C PHE A 82 25.30 -1.19 12.54
N GLY A 83 24.49 -0.15 12.76
CA GLY A 83 23.87 0.10 14.05
C GLY A 83 22.59 -0.70 14.27
N CYS A 84 22.26 -1.00 15.52
CA CYS A 84 20.99 -1.63 15.89
C CYS A 84 19.85 -0.62 15.97
N ARG A 85 19.56 0.03 14.84
CA ARG A 85 18.54 1.05 14.71
C ARG A 85 17.90 1.02 13.34
N LEU A 86 16.71 1.61 13.24
CA LEU A 86 16.02 1.76 11.98
C LEU A 86 16.89 2.47 10.94
N HIS A 87 17.03 1.85 9.78
CA HIS A 87 17.73 2.34 8.62
C HIS A 87 16.80 3.14 7.72
N GLY A 88 17.38 4.00 6.86
CA GLY A 88 16.63 4.85 5.96
C GLY A 88 15.65 4.11 5.06
N ALA A 89 15.99 2.90 4.60
CA ALA A 89 15.11 2.08 3.77
C ALA A 89 13.84 1.64 4.51
N GLU A 90 13.95 1.31 5.80
CA GLU A 90 12.82 0.86 6.62
C GLU A 90 11.90 2.04 6.97
N ILE A 91 12.49 3.20 7.26
CA ILE A 91 11.76 4.45 7.47
C ILE A 91 11.00 4.83 6.19
N ALA A 92 11.67 4.77 5.05
CA ALA A 92 11.06 5.04 3.75
C ALA A 92 9.91 4.06 3.49
N ALA A 93 10.09 2.76 3.75
CA ALA A 93 9.02 1.77 3.61
C ALA A 93 7.79 2.10 4.47
N GLY A 94 8.00 2.53 5.72
CA GLY A 94 6.90 2.98 6.59
C GLY A 94 6.19 4.22 6.07
N LEU A 95 6.94 5.23 5.62
CA LEU A 95 6.38 6.47 5.10
C LEU A 95 5.58 6.21 3.82
N TRP A 96 6.16 5.53 2.85
CA TRP A 96 5.50 5.20 1.58
C TRP A 96 4.30 4.29 1.77
N GLY A 97 4.39 3.31 2.68
CA GLY A 97 3.25 2.49 3.06
C GLY A 97 2.10 3.31 3.67
N SER A 98 2.42 4.29 4.51
CA SER A 98 1.42 5.18 5.11
C SER A 98 0.75 6.09 4.08
N VAL A 99 1.55 6.67 3.18
CA VAL A 99 1.04 7.48 2.06
C VAL A 99 0.13 6.65 1.16
N ALA A 100 0.52 5.40 0.87
CA ALA A 100 -0.28 4.49 0.06
C ALA A 100 -1.65 4.20 0.71
N VAL A 101 -1.71 3.96 2.02
CA VAL A 101 -2.98 3.76 2.75
C VAL A 101 -3.90 4.97 2.59
N VAL A 102 -3.38 6.18 2.80
CA VAL A 102 -4.17 7.42 2.66
C VAL A 102 -4.66 7.60 1.23
N ALA A 103 -3.78 7.42 0.24
CA ALA A 103 -4.14 7.53 -1.16
C ALA A 103 -5.24 6.53 -1.55
N GLN A 104 -5.15 5.30 -1.06
CA GLN A 104 -6.13 4.26 -1.37
C GLN A 104 -7.50 4.53 -0.74
N LEU A 105 -7.55 5.04 0.49
CA LEU A 105 -8.82 5.46 1.12
C LEU A 105 -9.48 6.64 0.38
N LEU A 106 -8.67 7.59 -0.11
CA LEU A 106 -9.16 8.69 -0.94
C LEU A 106 -9.73 8.17 -2.27
N SER A 107 -9.01 7.24 -2.91
CA SER A 107 -9.46 6.58 -4.14
C SER A 107 -10.79 5.87 -3.94
N ALA A 108 -10.94 5.05 -2.89
CA ALA A 108 -12.20 4.39 -2.53
C ALA A 108 -13.35 5.39 -2.36
N GLY A 109 -13.11 6.50 -1.66
CA GLY A 109 -14.10 7.56 -1.47
C GLY A 109 -14.54 8.22 -2.79
N LEU A 110 -13.60 8.45 -3.70
CA LEU A 110 -13.87 9.00 -5.04
C LEU A 110 -14.64 8.00 -5.90
N ALA A 111 -14.25 6.71 -5.89
CA ALA A 111 -14.92 5.65 -6.63
C ALA A 111 -16.38 5.47 -6.16
N ALA A 112 -16.62 5.49 -4.85
CA ALA A 112 -17.98 5.43 -4.29
C ALA A 112 -18.84 6.63 -4.71
N ARG A 113 -18.28 7.85 -4.68
CA ARG A 113 -18.98 9.06 -5.15
C ARG A 113 -19.28 9.03 -6.65
N ALA A 114 -18.33 8.56 -7.46
CA ALA A 114 -18.51 8.42 -8.90
C ALA A 114 -19.60 7.39 -9.22
N TYR A 115 -19.60 6.24 -8.55
CA TYR A 115 -20.66 5.24 -8.67
C TYR A 115 -22.04 5.81 -8.32
N GLY A 116 -22.16 6.55 -7.22
CA GLY A 116 -23.40 7.21 -6.84
C GLY A 116 -23.90 8.22 -7.87
N THR A 117 -22.99 8.97 -8.50
CA THR A 117 -23.31 9.92 -9.58
C THR A 117 -23.82 9.19 -10.82
N VAL A 118 -23.13 8.14 -11.27
CA VAL A 118 -23.55 7.35 -12.46
C VAL A 118 -24.93 6.72 -12.24
N ARG A 119 -25.17 6.11 -11.08
CA ARG A 119 -26.48 5.52 -10.74
C ARG A 119 -27.61 6.54 -10.75
N ARG A 120 -27.38 7.76 -10.27
CA ARG A 120 -28.37 8.85 -10.31
C ARG A 120 -28.65 9.33 -11.74
N LEU A 121 -27.64 9.32 -12.61
CA LEU A 121 -27.80 9.69 -14.02
C LEU A 121 -28.56 8.62 -14.81
N GLU A 122 -28.28 7.33 -14.56
CA GLU A 122 -29.04 6.23 -15.18
C GLU A 122 -30.51 6.19 -14.73
N GLN A 123 -30.82 6.64 -13.51
CA GLN A 123 -32.19 6.69 -12.98
C GLN A 123 -33.02 7.86 -13.49
N LYS A 124 -32.42 8.89 -14.09
CA LYS A 124 -33.19 9.91 -14.81
C LYS A 124 -33.48 9.37 -16.21
N PRO A 125 -34.73 8.99 -16.54
CA PRO A 125 -35.04 8.68 -17.93
C PRO A 125 -34.75 9.94 -18.75
N VAL A 126 -33.99 9.76 -19.83
CA VAL A 126 -33.84 10.77 -20.88
C VAL A 126 -35.27 11.13 -21.29
N GLN A 127 -35.76 12.29 -20.85
CA GLN A 127 -36.97 12.89 -21.39
C GLN A 127 -36.62 13.28 -22.82
N VAL A 128 -37.01 12.42 -23.77
CA VAL A 128 -37.14 12.75 -25.20
C VAL A 128 -38.55 13.24 -25.44
#